data_AF-A0A9W8E6A8-F1
#
_entry.id   AF-A0A9W8E6A8-F1
#
_cell.length_a   1.000
_cell.length_b   1.000
_cell.length_c   1.000
_cell.angle_alpha   90.00
_cell.angle_beta   90.00
_cell.angle_gamma   90.00
#
_symmetry.space_group_name_H-M   'P 1'
#
loop_
_entity.id
_entity.type
_entity.pdbx_description
1 polymer ?
#
loop_
_entity_poly.entity_id
_entity_poly.type
_entity_poly.pdbx_seq_one_letter_code
_entity_poly.pdbx_strand_id
1 'polypeptide(L)'
;MSASENATTLTSAVVTPSDKPLPTQGRRVSGRVWKQPRKATNRSTMSKGRRQTWEQRQQERLQREATKAREQELKQEKTIRLEQQKEASLLRKKMAAEKERLAQLQAVLSAKKLQRRKRKELKAKARQKH
;
A
#
# COMPACT_ATOMS: atom_id res chain seq x y z
N MET A 1 36.88 21.96 20.37
CA MET A 1 38.12 22.13 19.60
C MET A 1 37.78 22.73 18.25
N SER A 2 38.74 23.46 17.68
CA SER A 2 38.80 24.23 16.41
C SER A 2 37.59 24.32 15.46
N ALA A 3 37.36 25.55 14.99
CA ALA A 3 36.55 25.90 13.83
C ALA A 3 37.36 25.74 12.51
N SER A 4 36.84 26.32 11.41
CA SER A 4 37.47 26.39 10.06
C SER A 4 37.42 25.03 9.32
N GLU A 5 37.30 24.87 7.99
CA GLU A 5 37.18 25.78 6.83
C GLU A 5 36.76 24.96 5.58
N ASN A 6 36.35 25.48 4.41
CA ASN A 6 35.99 26.83 3.92
C ASN A 6 34.87 26.66 2.84
N ALA A 7 34.39 27.74 2.19
CA ALA A 7 33.51 27.67 1.01
C ALA A 7 34.20 28.18 -0.26
N THR A 8 34.09 27.45 -1.38
CA THR A 8 34.49 27.98 -2.70
C THR A 8 33.45 27.64 -3.76
N THR A 9 32.59 28.60 -4.05
CA THR A 9 31.78 28.64 -5.28
C THR A 9 32.68 28.92 -6.48
N LEU A 10 32.57 28.15 -7.56
CA LEU A 10 33.07 28.58 -8.87
C LEU A 10 31.93 28.66 -9.88
N THR A 11 31.65 29.92 -10.23
CA THR A 11 30.61 30.39 -11.13
C THR A 11 30.96 30.10 -12.59
N SER A 12 29.95 29.93 -13.42
CA SER A 12 30.04 29.87 -14.89
C SER A 12 30.63 31.14 -15.52
N ALA A 13 31.32 31.03 -16.66
CA ALA A 13 30.82 31.58 -17.94
C ALA A 13 31.77 31.35 -19.14
N VAL A 14 31.18 30.82 -20.23
CA VAL A 14 31.41 31.20 -21.64
C VAL A 14 32.85 31.26 -22.19
N VAL A 15 33.18 30.29 -23.05
CA VAL A 15 34.14 30.46 -24.15
C VAL A 15 33.51 29.99 -25.46
N THR A 16 33.21 30.95 -26.33
CA THR A 16 33.08 30.81 -27.80
C THR A 16 33.56 32.15 -28.39
N PRO A 17 34.33 32.14 -29.49
CA PRO A 17 33.73 31.93 -30.79
C PRO A 17 34.48 30.96 -31.73
N SER A 18 33.67 30.18 -32.45
CA SER A 18 33.88 29.59 -33.78
C SER A 18 35.29 29.56 -34.39
N ASP A 19 35.78 28.35 -34.64
CA ASP A 19 36.55 28.05 -35.85
C ASP A 19 35.82 27.01 -36.73
N LYS A 20 36.20 26.92 -38.00
CA LYS A 20 35.37 26.50 -39.14
C LYS A 20 35.09 24.98 -39.22
N PRO A 21 34.09 24.53 -40.02
CA PRO A 21 33.13 23.52 -39.58
C PRO A 21 33.63 22.07 -39.62
N LEU A 22 33.00 21.24 -38.77
CA LEU A 22 33.08 19.78 -38.80
C LEU A 22 32.92 19.23 -40.24
N PRO A 23 33.82 18.34 -40.71
CA PRO A 23 33.63 17.65 -41.98
C PRO A 23 32.32 16.83 -41.93
N THR A 24 31.38 17.22 -42.81
CA THR A 24 30.02 16.69 -42.87
C THR A 24 30.00 15.19 -43.19
N GLN A 25 29.01 14.46 -42.66
CA GLN A 25 28.94 13.00 -42.82
C GLN A 25 28.74 12.52 -44.26
N GLY A 26 29.76 11.87 -44.83
CA GLY A 26 29.65 11.06 -46.05
C GLY A 26 28.96 9.70 -45.80
N ARG A 27 28.24 9.17 -46.81
CA ARG A 27 27.37 7.98 -46.66
C ARG A 27 26.97 7.34 -48.00
N ARG A 28 26.28 6.21 -48.08
CA ARG A 28 26.46 4.92 -47.36
C ARG A 28 27.20 3.90 -48.27
N VAL A 29 27.69 4.38 -49.41
CA VAL A 29 28.30 3.62 -50.53
C VAL A 29 29.31 4.50 -51.28
N SER A 30 28.96 5.78 -51.53
CA SER A 30 29.69 6.62 -52.50
C SER A 30 30.59 7.71 -51.89
N GLY A 31 30.86 7.71 -50.58
CA GLY A 31 31.72 8.69 -49.86
C GLY A 31 31.22 10.15 -49.81
N ARG A 32 30.43 10.58 -50.80
CA ARG A 32 29.93 11.95 -51.02
C ARG A 32 29.38 12.59 -49.74
N VAL A 33 30.06 13.65 -49.32
CA VAL A 33 29.82 14.44 -48.10
C VAL A 33 28.39 14.97 -48.02
N TRP A 34 27.76 15.33 -49.14
CA TRP A 34 26.38 15.84 -49.16
C TRP A 34 25.28 14.77 -48.96
N LYS A 35 25.61 13.48 -48.87
CA LYS A 35 24.60 12.40 -48.78
C LYS A 35 24.23 12.07 -47.33
N GLN A 36 23.06 12.57 -46.92
CA GLN A 36 22.58 12.47 -45.54
C GLN A 36 22.35 11.04 -44.98
N PRO A 37 22.58 10.83 -43.67
CA PRO A 37 21.51 10.75 -42.67
C PRO A 37 20.33 9.75 -42.80
N ARG A 38 20.25 8.86 -43.80
CA ARG A 38 19.15 7.84 -43.87
C ARG A 38 19.11 6.94 -42.62
N LYS A 39 18.18 7.22 -41.71
CA LYS A 39 17.80 6.44 -40.53
C LYS A 39 16.73 5.40 -40.91
N ALA A 40 16.45 4.44 -40.03
CA ALA A 40 15.33 3.51 -40.21
C ALA A 40 13.99 4.27 -40.14
N THR A 41 13.09 4.04 -41.09
CA THR A 41 11.78 4.71 -41.13
C THR A 41 10.85 4.14 -40.07
N ASN A 42 10.70 4.85 -38.94
CA ASN A 42 9.69 4.54 -37.94
C ASN A 42 8.28 4.79 -38.50
N ARG A 43 7.58 3.74 -38.95
CA ARG A 43 6.19 3.83 -39.40
C ARG A 43 5.23 3.92 -38.22
N SER A 44 4.24 4.81 -38.32
CA SER A 44 3.13 4.95 -37.35
C SER A 44 2.25 3.70 -37.23
N THR A 45 2.32 2.78 -38.20
CA THR A 45 1.64 1.47 -38.19
C THR A 45 2.43 0.35 -37.51
N MET A 46 3.69 0.56 -37.11
CA MET A 46 4.46 -0.47 -36.40
C MET A 46 3.94 -0.69 -34.98
N SER A 47 3.84 -1.95 -34.53
CA SER A 47 3.45 -2.26 -33.15
C SER A 47 4.44 -1.65 -32.15
N LYS A 48 3.94 -1.23 -30.97
CA LYS A 48 4.72 -0.51 -29.95
C LYS A 48 5.99 -1.30 -29.54
N GLY A 49 5.86 -2.62 -29.42
CA GLY A 49 6.97 -3.53 -29.13
C GLY A 49 8.09 -3.53 -30.20
N ARG A 50 7.77 -3.38 -31.50
CA ARG A 50 8.77 -3.30 -32.58
C ARG A 50 9.46 -1.93 -32.69
N ARG A 51 8.91 -0.87 -32.08
CA ARG A 51 9.53 0.47 -32.03
C ARG A 51 10.59 0.60 -30.94
N GLN A 52 10.53 -0.25 -29.91
CA GLN A 52 11.42 -0.22 -28.76
C GLN A 52 12.59 -1.19 -28.91
N THR A 53 13.71 -0.88 -28.25
CA THR A 53 14.80 -1.84 -28.05
C THR A 53 14.39 -2.94 -27.06
N TRP A 54 15.15 -4.03 -27.00
CA TRP A 54 14.92 -5.07 -25.98
C TRP A 54 15.07 -4.52 -24.55
N GLU A 55 16.10 -3.72 -24.32
CA GLU A 55 16.38 -3.05 -23.04
C GLU A 55 15.21 -2.18 -22.58
N GLN A 56 14.62 -1.37 -23.47
CA GLN A 56 13.43 -0.58 -23.15
C GLN A 56 12.24 -1.45 -22.76
N ARG A 57 12.02 -2.58 -23.44
CA ARG A 57 10.96 -3.55 -23.08
C ARG A 57 11.22 -4.23 -21.73
N GLN A 58 12.48 -4.43 -21.35
CA GLN A 58 12.85 -4.98 -20.03
C GLN A 58 12.68 -3.92 -18.92
N GLN A 59 13.10 -2.68 -19.16
CA GLN A 59 12.86 -1.57 -18.23
C GLN A 59 11.35 -1.33 -17.99
N GLU A 60 10.53 -1.31 -19.05
CA GLU A 60 9.06 -1.24 -18.90
C GLU A 60 8.48 -2.43 -18.11
N ARG A 61 9.05 -3.63 -18.27
CA ARG A 61 8.61 -4.82 -17.54
C ARG A 61 8.93 -4.71 -16.05
N LEU A 62 10.17 -4.40 -15.70
CA LEU A 62 10.63 -4.22 -14.32
C LEU A 62 9.82 -3.11 -13.62
N GLN A 63 9.55 -2.00 -14.30
CA GLN A 63 8.69 -0.93 -13.77
C GLN A 63 7.26 -1.44 -13.49
N ARG A 64 6.66 -2.22 -14.41
CA ARG A 64 5.32 -2.80 -14.20
C ARG A 64 5.28 -3.85 -13.09
N GLU A 65 6.34 -4.62 -12.93
CA GLU A 65 6.46 -5.59 -11.85
C GLU A 65 6.58 -4.88 -10.49
N ALA A 66 7.41 -3.83 -10.40
CA ALA A 66 7.52 -2.99 -9.21
C ALA A 66 6.20 -2.26 -8.86
N THR A 67 5.46 -1.72 -9.84
CA THR A 67 4.16 -1.10 -9.54
C THR A 67 3.12 -2.11 -9.08
N LYS A 68 3.11 -3.32 -9.65
CA LYS A 68 2.21 -4.41 -9.22
C LYS A 68 2.53 -4.92 -7.82
N ALA A 69 3.81 -5.10 -7.48
CA ALA A 69 4.23 -5.50 -6.13
C ALA A 69 3.71 -4.48 -5.10
N ARG A 70 3.96 -3.18 -5.34
CA ARG A 70 3.46 -2.09 -4.48
C ARG A 70 1.93 -2.03 -4.40
N GLU A 71 1.22 -2.30 -5.51
CA GLU A 71 -0.24 -2.37 -5.50
C GLU A 71 -0.75 -3.56 -4.66
N GLN A 72 -0.05 -4.70 -4.67
CA GLN A 72 -0.38 -5.87 -3.86
C GLN A 72 -0.12 -5.62 -2.37
N GLU A 73 1.03 -5.04 -2.01
CA GLU A 73 1.37 -4.62 -0.63
C GLU A 73 0.27 -3.73 -0.04
N LEU A 74 -0.09 -2.64 -0.73
CA LEU A 74 -1.14 -1.71 -0.29
C LEU A 74 -2.52 -2.35 -0.16
N LYS A 75 -2.84 -3.36 -1.00
CA LYS A 75 -4.09 -4.12 -0.90
C LYS A 75 -4.07 -5.05 0.32
N GLN A 76 -2.95 -5.73 0.57
CA GLN A 76 -2.79 -6.63 1.71
C GLN A 76 -2.85 -5.87 3.04
N GLU A 77 -2.16 -4.74 3.16
CA GLU A 77 -2.25 -3.85 4.33
C GLU A 77 -3.70 -3.43 4.60
N LYS A 78 -4.45 -3.08 3.55
CA LYS A 78 -5.85 -2.68 3.64
C LYS A 78 -6.76 -3.84 4.06
N THR A 79 -6.57 -5.05 3.55
CA THR A 79 -7.39 -6.22 3.96
C THR A 79 -7.10 -6.61 5.40
N ILE A 80 -5.82 -6.70 5.78
CA ILE A 80 -5.39 -7.01 7.16
C ILE A 80 -6.00 -6.01 8.16
N ARG A 81 -5.96 -4.70 7.87
CA ARG A 81 -6.56 -3.67 8.73
C ARG A 81 -8.07 -3.83 8.86
N LEU A 82 -8.77 -4.18 7.78
CA LEU A 82 -10.23 -4.42 7.81
C LEU A 82 -10.59 -5.73 8.55
N GLU A 83 -9.76 -6.76 8.43
CA GLU A 83 -9.91 -8.03 9.14
C GLU A 83 -9.74 -7.84 10.65
N GLN A 84 -8.65 -7.17 11.09
CA GLN A 84 -8.44 -6.81 12.50
C GLN A 84 -9.63 -6.01 13.08
N GLN A 85 -10.21 -5.07 12.33
CA GLN A 85 -11.39 -4.32 12.77
C GLN A 85 -12.65 -5.19 12.89
N LYS A 86 -12.86 -6.12 11.95
CA LYS A 86 -13.96 -7.10 12.01
C LYS A 86 -13.79 -8.03 13.21
N GLU A 87 -12.60 -8.58 13.42
CA GLU A 87 -12.26 -9.46 14.54
C GLU A 87 -12.48 -8.77 15.88
N ALA A 88 -11.93 -7.56 16.08
CA ALA A 88 -12.16 -6.78 17.29
C ALA A 88 -13.64 -6.50 17.54
N SER A 89 -14.42 -6.25 16.48
CA SER A 89 -15.88 -6.04 16.57
C SER A 89 -16.64 -7.32 16.91
N LEU A 90 -16.24 -8.46 16.34
CA LEU A 90 -16.82 -9.78 16.64
C LEU A 90 -16.50 -10.21 18.08
N LEU A 91 -15.26 -10.00 18.53
CA LEU A 91 -14.86 -10.27 19.92
C LEU A 91 -15.68 -9.42 20.90
N ARG A 92 -15.84 -8.11 20.65
CA ARG A 92 -16.70 -7.25 21.47
C ARG A 92 -18.15 -7.76 21.54
N LYS A 93 -18.73 -8.19 20.42
CA LYS A 93 -20.09 -8.76 20.36
C LYS A 93 -20.20 -10.07 21.14
N LYS A 94 -19.23 -10.98 21.02
CA LYS A 94 -19.17 -12.24 21.79
C LYS A 94 -19.09 -11.97 23.29
N MET A 95 -18.17 -11.11 23.72
CA MET A 95 -18.03 -10.72 25.13
C MET A 95 -19.27 -10.04 25.71
N ALA A 96 -20.02 -9.27 24.91
CA ALA A 96 -21.29 -8.68 25.32
C ALA A 96 -22.37 -9.76 25.50
N ALA A 97 -22.57 -10.63 24.51
CA ALA A 97 -23.55 -11.71 24.57
C ALA A 97 -23.29 -12.71 25.73
N GLU A 98 -22.02 -13.00 26.01
CA GLU A 98 -21.63 -13.83 27.16
C GLU A 98 -21.95 -13.15 28.50
N LYS A 99 -21.66 -11.84 28.63
CA LYS A 99 -22.02 -11.05 29.82
C LYS A 99 -23.53 -11.00 30.03
N GLU A 100 -24.30 -10.77 28.97
CA GLU A 100 -25.77 -10.76 29.01
C GLU A 100 -26.32 -12.13 29.44
N ARG A 101 -25.82 -13.22 28.86
CA ARG A 101 -26.19 -14.59 29.24
C ARG A 101 -25.88 -14.87 30.72
N LEU A 102 -24.72 -14.46 31.21
CA LEU A 102 -24.33 -14.61 32.62
C LEU A 102 -25.23 -13.77 33.54
N ALA A 103 -25.53 -12.53 33.18
CA ALA A 103 -26.45 -11.66 33.93
C ALA A 103 -27.87 -12.25 34.00
N GLN A 104 -28.40 -12.78 32.90
CA GLN A 104 -29.68 -13.48 32.86
C GLN A 104 -29.68 -14.71 33.78
N LEU A 105 -28.63 -15.54 33.74
CA LEU A 105 -28.50 -16.70 34.63
C LEU A 105 -28.42 -16.28 36.11
N GLN A 106 -27.67 -15.23 36.44
CA GLN A 106 -27.59 -14.67 37.79
C GLN A 106 -28.96 -14.13 38.27
N ALA A 107 -29.72 -13.45 37.40
CA ALA A 107 -31.07 -12.98 37.70
C ALA A 107 -32.06 -14.15 37.94
N VAL A 108 -31.99 -15.21 37.15
CA VAL A 108 -32.80 -16.42 37.36
C VAL A 108 -32.45 -17.10 38.70
N LEU A 109 -31.16 -17.18 39.05
CA LEU A 109 -30.71 -17.76 40.33
C LEU A 109 -31.11 -16.90 41.53
N SER A 110 -30.99 -15.57 41.45
CA SER A 110 -31.40 -14.65 42.52
C SER A 110 -32.91 -14.68 42.73
N ALA A 111 -33.71 -14.68 41.66
CA ALA A 111 -35.16 -14.86 41.71
C ALA A 111 -35.56 -16.20 42.36
N LYS A 112 -34.94 -17.32 41.97
CA LYS A 112 -35.15 -18.63 42.62
C LYS A 112 -34.76 -18.62 44.10
N LYS A 113 -33.70 -17.91 44.50
CA LYS A 113 -33.27 -17.76 45.89
C LYS A 113 -34.29 -16.95 46.72
N LEU A 114 -34.84 -15.87 46.16
CA LEU A 114 -35.92 -15.08 46.79
C LEU A 114 -37.20 -15.89 46.94
N GLN A 115 -37.62 -16.63 45.91
CA GLN A 115 -38.78 -17.54 45.99
C GLN A 115 -38.59 -18.61 47.08
N ARG A 116 -37.38 -19.19 47.21
CA ARG A 116 -37.06 -20.14 48.29
C ARG A 116 -37.16 -19.51 49.68
N ARG A 117 -36.72 -18.25 49.86
CA ARG A 117 -36.86 -17.51 51.13
C ARG A 117 -38.33 -17.25 51.46
N LYS A 118 -39.10 -16.67 50.53
CA LYS A 118 -40.56 -16.45 50.69
C LYS A 118 -41.31 -17.75 51.05
N ARG A 119 -40.99 -18.88 50.41
CA ARG A 119 -41.58 -20.19 50.76
C ARG A 119 -41.23 -20.66 52.18
N LYS A 120 -40.04 -20.36 52.71
CA LYS A 120 -39.67 -20.65 54.11
C LYS A 120 -40.43 -19.75 55.09
N GLU A 121 -40.49 -18.46 54.81
CA GLU A 121 -41.23 -17.47 55.62
C GLU A 121 -42.72 -17.82 55.72
N LEU A 122 -43.35 -18.18 54.60
CA LEU A 122 -44.76 -18.62 54.59
C LEU A 122 -44.97 -19.89 55.42
N LYS A 123 -44.06 -20.88 55.35
CA LYS A 123 -44.12 -22.09 56.19
C LYS A 123 -43.91 -21.78 57.68
N ALA A 124 -43.02 -20.85 58.02
CA ALA A 124 -42.80 -20.43 59.40
C ALA A 124 -44.03 -19.70 59.98
N LYS A 125 -44.62 -18.78 59.22
CA LYS A 125 -45.87 -18.09 59.58
C LYS A 125 -47.05 -19.05 59.73
N ALA A 126 -47.19 -20.03 58.84
CA ALA A 126 -48.23 -21.06 58.95
C ALA A 126 -48.06 -21.92 60.22
N ARG A 127 -46.81 -22.22 60.62
CA ARG A 127 -46.49 -22.95 61.86
C ARG A 127 -46.70 -22.14 63.14
N GLN A 128 -46.60 -20.81 63.10
CA GLN A 128 -46.91 -19.94 64.24
C GLN A 128 -48.42 -19.67 64.43
N LYS A 129 -49.26 -20.08 63.46
CA LYS A 129 -50.71 -19.85 63.48
C LYS A 129 -51.50 -21.08 63.94
N HIS A 130 -50.81 -22.16 64.29
CA HIS A 130 -51.32 -23.40 64.89
C HIS A 130 -50.60 -23.62 66.22
#